data_AF-A0A7W1C937-F1
#
_entry.id   AF-A0A7W1C937-F1
#
_cell.length_a   1.000
_cell.length_b   1.000
_cell.length_c   1.000
_cell.angle_alpha   90.00
_cell.angle_beta   90.00
_cell.angle_gamma   90.00
#
_symmetry.space_group_name_H-M   'P 1'
#
loop_
_entity.id
_entity.type
_entity.pdbx_description
1 polymer ?
#
loop_
_entity_poly.entity_id
_entity_poly.type
_entity_poly.pdbx_seq_one_letter_code
_entity_poly.pdbx_strand_id
1 'polypeptide(L)'
;MSFRERANTVVGQAAAVGSQPSDTPDERLRKSALVLSSLLITFLSFIWVGTYATLGLWRSALIPFAYQVASLVGLVFFARTKRYAAYRASQVAMFLLLPFLLQWSLGGFVESGAVALWAFVAPLGALVFYGPRQAIAWFGAFLALVSLSAAIDGVLPELSKDIPSSVVVAFFAEHLRPLGHDIRPPGAFRPLPRPGRTGFWPRSRSGRRPCF
;
A
#
# COMPACT_ATOMS: atom_id res chain seq x y z
N MET A 1 20.54 35.16 7.41
CA MET A 1 20.40 33.97 6.55
C MET A 1 18.99 33.44 6.70
N SER A 2 18.20 33.45 5.63
CA SER A 2 16.80 33.03 5.67
C SER A 2 16.68 31.51 5.79
N PHE A 3 15.56 31.01 6.31
CA PHE A 3 15.27 29.57 6.39
C PHE A 3 15.43 28.85 5.03
N ARG A 4 15.00 29.51 3.94
CA ARG A 4 15.13 28.99 2.57
C ARG A 4 16.59 28.81 2.13
N GLU A 5 17.46 29.75 2.49
CA GLU A 5 18.89 29.65 2.16
C GLU A 5 19.54 28.46 2.88
N ARG A 6 19.25 28.29 4.18
CA ARG A 6 19.76 27.15 4.95
C ARG A 6 19.27 25.82 4.38
N ALA A 7 17.99 25.71 4.04
CA ALA A 7 17.43 24.51 3.43
C ALA A 7 18.12 24.18 2.10
N ASN A 8 18.31 25.17 1.23
CA ASN A 8 18.99 24.99 -0.04
C ASN A 8 20.45 24.56 0.13
N THR A 9 21.17 25.12 1.11
CA THR A 9 22.55 24.69 1.41
C THR A 9 22.60 23.24 1.88
N VAL A 10 21.72 22.85 2.81
CA VAL A 10 21.68 21.48 3.34
C VAL A 10 21.31 20.47 2.25
N VAL A 11 20.31 20.78 1.42
CA VAL A 11 19.91 19.94 0.29
C VAL A 11 21.05 19.83 -0.72
N GLY A 12 21.74 20.93 -1.03
CA GLY A 12 22.90 20.92 -1.92
C GLY A 12 24.05 20.07 -1.38
N GLN A 13 24.35 20.17 -0.09
CA GLN A 13 25.36 19.34 0.58
C GLN A 13 24.98 17.85 0.56
N ALA A 14 23.72 17.54 0.86
CA ALA A 14 23.20 16.17 0.82
C ALA A 14 23.24 15.58 -0.59
N ALA A 15 22.82 16.34 -1.61
CA ALA A 15 22.86 15.92 -3.00
C ALA A 15 24.29 15.65 -3.49
N ALA A 16 25.27 16.42 -3.01
CA ALA A 16 26.68 16.25 -3.35
C ALA A 16 27.34 15.03 -2.68
N VAL A 17 26.67 14.35 -1.73
CA VAL A 17 27.22 13.18 -1.05
C VAL A 17 27.54 12.08 -2.06
N GLY A 18 28.79 11.61 -2.05
CA GLY A 18 29.24 10.54 -2.94
C GLY A 18 29.53 10.98 -4.39
N SER A 19 29.41 12.28 -4.69
CA SER A 19 29.87 12.84 -5.96
C SER A 19 31.39 12.77 -6.08
N GLN A 20 31.88 12.56 -7.30
CA GLN A 20 33.29 12.59 -7.66
C GLN A 20 33.53 13.58 -8.82
N PRO A 21 34.71 14.20 -8.91
CA PRO A 21 35.04 15.11 -10.00
C PRO A 21 34.93 14.47 -11.39
N SER A 22 35.19 13.16 -11.47
CA SER A 22 35.11 12.36 -12.70
C SER A 22 33.68 11.96 -13.10
N ASP A 23 32.69 12.15 -12.23
CA ASP A 23 31.31 11.75 -12.54
C ASP A 23 30.73 12.64 -13.64
N THR A 24 30.09 11.99 -14.62
CA THR A 24 29.29 12.67 -15.65
C THR A 24 28.08 13.38 -15.03
N PRO A 25 27.49 14.40 -15.71
CA PRO A 25 26.30 15.09 -15.21
C PRO A 25 25.15 14.14 -14.86
N ASP A 26 24.90 13.13 -15.69
CA ASP A 26 23.85 12.13 -15.48
C ASP A 26 24.11 11.25 -14.26
N GLU A 27 25.36 10.84 -14.03
CA GLU A 27 25.73 10.07 -12.85
C GLU A 27 25.56 10.87 -11.57
N ARG A 28 25.94 12.15 -11.57
CA ARG A 28 25.73 13.06 -10.43
C ARG A 28 24.25 13.23 -10.13
N LEU A 29 23.43 13.39 -11.17
CA LEU A 29 21.97 13.50 -11.00
C LEU A 29 21.38 12.23 -10.40
N ARG A 30 21.75 11.05 -10.90
CA ARG A 30 21.27 9.76 -10.36
C ARG A 30 21.71 9.53 -8.92
N LYS A 31 22.97 9.85 -8.59
CA LYS A 31 23.50 9.79 -7.21
C LYS A 31 22.72 10.72 -6.28
N SER A 32 22.54 11.97 -6.70
CA SER A 32 21.80 12.99 -5.94
C SER A 32 20.36 12.54 -5.70
N ALA A 33 19.67 12.08 -6.74
CA ALA A 33 18.30 11.60 -6.64
C ALA A 33 18.17 10.43 -5.65
N LEU A 34 19.11 9.47 -5.71
CA LEU A 34 19.12 8.34 -4.80
C LEU A 34 19.39 8.77 -3.34
N VAL A 35 20.36 9.66 -3.11
CA VAL A 35 20.66 10.14 -1.74
C VAL A 35 19.47 10.92 -1.17
N LEU A 36 18.91 11.85 -1.95
CA LEU A 36 17.77 12.65 -1.50
C LEU A 36 16.54 11.79 -1.23
N SER A 37 16.23 10.82 -2.10
CA SER A 37 15.11 9.89 -1.87
C SER A 37 15.35 9.01 -0.64
N SER A 38 16.59 8.52 -0.45
CA SER A 38 16.97 7.73 0.74
C SER A 38 16.80 8.53 2.03
N LEU A 39 17.21 9.79 2.05
CA LEU A 39 17.04 10.67 3.21
C LEU A 39 15.57 10.97 3.48
N LEU A 40 14.79 11.23 2.42
CA LEU A 40 13.36 11.48 2.53
C LEU A 40 12.64 10.26 3.12
N ILE A 41 12.89 9.06 2.61
CA ILE A 41 12.24 7.85 3.14
C ILE A 41 12.70 7.53 4.56
N THR A 42 13.98 7.80 4.88
CA THR A 42 14.52 7.65 6.24
C THR A 42 13.80 8.60 7.21
N PHE A 43 13.48 9.82 6.78
CA PHE A 43 12.70 10.75 7.58
C PHE A 43 11.24 10.31 7.70
N LEU A 44 10.63 9.86 6.61
CA LEU A 44 9.24 9.40 6.62
C LEU A 44 9.08 8.12 7.47
N SER A 45 10.12 7.29 7.56
CA SER A 45 10.21 6.09 8.42
C SER A 45 9.82 6.35 9.88
N PHE A 46 10.10 7.55 10.41
CA PHE A 46 9.68 7.92 11.77
C PHE A 46 8.17 7.90 11.96
N ILE A 47 7.38 8.22 10.92
CA ILE A 47 5.92 8.18 10.98
C ILE A 47 5.48 6.73 11.20
N TRP A 48 5.94 5.79 10.38
CA TRP A 48 5.54 4.39 10.53
C TRP A 48 6.06 3.76 11.82
N VAL A 49 7.32 4.03 12.21
CA VAL A 49 7.86 3.58 13.50
C VAL A 49 6.99 4.09 14.65
N GLY A 50 6.63 5.38 14.64
CA GLY A 50 5.75 5.99 15.64
C GLY A 50 4.38 5.35 15.67
N THR A 51 3.73 5.19 14.51
CA THR A 51 2.42 4.54 14.40
C THR A 51 2.45 3.13 14.99
N TYR A 52 3.36 2.27 14.54
CA TYR A 52 3.44 0.89 15.06
C TYR A 52 3.81 0.82 16.54
N ALA A 53 4.67 1.71 17.03
CA ALA A 53 5.00 1.79 18.45
C ALA A 53 3.79 2.21 19.31
N THR A 54 3.01 3.21 18.87
CA THR A 54 1.80 3.65 19.60
C THR A 54 0.71 2.59 19.62
N LEU A 55 0.65 1.72 18.61
CA LEU A 55 -0.24 0.57 18.55
C LEU A 55 0.27 -0.64 19.36
N GLY A 56 1.43 -0.54 20.02
CA GLY A 56 2.06 -1.63 20.76
C GLY A 56 2.69 -2.72 19.88
N LEU A 57 2.71 -2.53 18.56
CA LEU A 57 3.26 -3.46 17.57
C LEU A 57 4.77 -3.29 17.44
N TRP A 58 5.51 -3.51 18.53
CA TRP A 58 6.96 -3.29 18.59
C TRP A 58 7.75 -4.11 17.57
N ARG A 59 7.31 -5.33 17.25
CA ARG A 59 7.93 -6.17 16.21
C ARG A 59 7.82 -5.52 14.83
N SER A 60 6.63 -5.01 14.49
CA SER A 60 6.40 -4.30 13.23
C SER A 60 7.08 -2.94 13.19
N ALA A 61 7.21 -2.24 14.33
CA ALA A 61 7.94 -0.98 14.45
C ALA A 61 9.46 -1.15 14.25
N LEU A 62 10.02 -2.29 14.68
CA LEU A 62 11.45 -2.58 14.54
C LEU A 62 11.88 -2.70 13.08
N ILE A 63 10.97 -3.12 12.20
CA ILE A 63 11.24 -3.34 10.77
C ILE A 63 11.58 -2.03 10.02
N PRO A 64 10.73 -0.98 10.00
CA PRO A 64 11.07 0.31 9.42
C PRO A 64 12.22 0.99 10.17
N PHE A 65 12.36 0.79 11.49
CA PHE A 65 13.51 1.29 12.24
C PHE A 65 14.84 0.66 11.78
N ALA A 66 14.88 -0.66 11.61
CA ALA A 66 16.06 -1.36 11.10
C ALA A 66 16.42 -0.91 9.68
N TYR A 67 15.41 -0.71 8.82
CA TYR A 67 15.60 -0.11 7.49
C TYR A 67 16.23 1.28 7.57
N GLN A 68 15.77 2.10 8.51
CA GLN A 68 16.26 3.46 8.71
C GLN A 68 17.74 3.46 9.12
N VAL A 69 18.11 2.63 10.10
CA VAL A 69 19.50 2.46 10.56
C VAL A 69 20.38 1.93 9.43
N ALA A 70 19.95 0.86 8.74
CA ALA A 70 20.72 0.26 7.67
C ALA A 70 20.88 1.19 6.46
N SER A 71 19.87 2.02 6.13
CA SER A 71 19.97 3.03 5.08
C SER A 71 20.96 4.13 5.44
N LEU A 72 20.96 4.61 6.69
CA LEU A 72 21.95 5.59 7.17
C LEU A 72 23.37 5.03 7.17
N VAL A 73 23.56 3.79 7.65
CA VAL A 73 24.86 3.11 7.61
C VAL A 73 25.33 2.92 6.16
N GLY A 74 24.45 2.49 5.28
CA GLY A 74 24.72 2.35 3.84
C GLY A 74 25.10 3.68 3.20
N LEU A 75 24.43 4.78 3.57
CA LEU A 75 24.73 6.12 3.08
C LEU A 75 26.10 6.61 3.57
N VAL A 76 26.45 6.38 4.84
CA VAL A 76 27.78 6.70 5.37
C VAL A 76 28.85 5.87 4.67
N PHE A 77 28.61 4.58 4.45
CA PHE A 77 29.50 3.70 3.70
C PHE A 77 29.67 4.19 2.25
N PHE A 78 28.59 4.59 1.58
CA PHE A 78 28.63 5.18 0.24
C PHE A 78 29.40 6.50 0.21
N ALA A 79 29.17 7.38 1.18
CA ALA A 79 29.85 8.65 1.30
C ALA A 79 31.37 8.49 1.39
N ARG A 80 31.83 7.43 2.07
CA ARG A 80 33.26 7.09 2.23
C ARG A 80 33.85 6.35 1.04
N THR A 81 33.18 5.30 0.56
CA THR A 81 33.73 4.39 -0.46
C THR A 81 33.41 4.80 -1.89
N LYS A 82 32.45 5.72 -2.08
CA LYS A 82 31.92 6.15 -3.39
C LYS A 82 31.35 5.01 -4.24
N ARG A 83 31.10 3.83 -3.64
CA ARG A 83 30.57 2.63 -4.32
C ARG A 83 29.07 2.75 -4.59
N TYR A 84 28.72 3.56 -5.58
CA TYR A 84 27.33 3.84 -5.96
C TYR A 84 26.53 2.57 -6.28
N ALA A 85 27.13 1.63 -7.03
CA ALA A 85 26.45 0.40 -7.42
C ALA A 85 26.00 -0.44 -6.20
N ALA A 86 26.83 -0.54 -5.16
CA ALA A 86 26.51 -1.28 -3.95
C ALA A 86 25.38 -0.61 -3.16
N TYR A 87 25.46 0.72 -2.98
CA TYR A 87 24.44 1.48 -2.26
C TYR A 87 23.09 1.45 -2.99
N ARG A 88 23.10 1.65 -4.31
CA ARG A 88 21.92 1.54 -5.17
C ARG A 88 21.29 0.14 -5.07
N ALA A 89 22.10 -0.92 -5.02
CA ALA A 89 21.60 -2.29 -4.91
C ALA A 89 20.95 -2.54 -3.55
N SER A 90 21.59 -2.09 -2.47
CA SER A 90 21.01 -2.18 -1.13
C SER A 90 19.69 -1.43 -1.02
N GLN A 91 19.59 -0.20 -1.55
CA GLN A 91 18.37 0.59 -1.43
C GLN A 91 17.20 -0.05 -2.16
N VAL A 92 17.40 -0.53 -3.40
CA VAL A 92 16.35 -1.25 -4.14
C VAL A 92 15.97 -2.56 -3.45
N ALA A 93 16.95 -3.34 -2.99
CA ALA A 93 16.69 -4.59 -2.27
C ALA A 93 15.90 -4.35 -0.98
N MET A 94 16.27 -3.34 -0.20
CA MET A 94 15.62 -3.01 1.06
C MET A 94 14.20 -2.49 0.82
N PHE A 95 13.97 -1.65 -0.20
CA PHE A 95 12.63 -1.23 -0.61
C PHE A 95 11.75 -2.39 -1.09
N LEU A 96 12.36 -3.42 -1.70
CA LEU A 96 11.65 -4.62 -2.10
C LEU A 96 11.27 -5.45 -0.88
N LEU A 97 12.21 -5.73 0.03
CA LEU A 97 12.02 -6.67 1.13
C LEU A 97 11.21 -6.08 2.29
N LEU A 98 11.37 -4.79 2.58
CA LEU A 98 10.75 -4.12 3.72
C LEU A 98 9.22 -4.34 3.78
N PRO A 99 8.46 -4.13 2.69
CA PRO A 99 7.00 -4.28 2.75
C PRO A 99 6.56 -5.73 2.99
N PHE A 100 7.30 -6.73 2.48
CA PHE A 100 7.00 -8.14 2.74
C PHE A 100 7.30 -8.55 4.18
N LEU A 101 8.44 -8.12 4.72
CA LEU A 101 8.78 -8.38 6.12
C LEU A 101 7.74 -7.76 7.06
N LEU A 102 7.32 -6.53 6.74
CA LEU A 102 6.28 -5.84 7.49
C LEU A 102 4.94 -6.57 7.39
N GLN A 103 4.54 -6.98 6.18
CA GLN A 103 3.34 -7.79 5.96
C GLN A 103 3.35 -9.07 6.79
N TRP A 104 4.44 -9.85 6.75
CA TRP A 104 4.55 -11.09 7.52
C TRP A 104 4.51 -10.83 9.03
N SER A 105 5.08 -9.70 9.49
CA SER A 105 5.01 -9.32 10.91
C SER A 105 3.61 -8.95 11.38
N LEU A 106 2.75 -8.49 10.47
CA LEU A 106 1.38 -8.08 10.74
C LEU A 106 0.38 -9.24 10.60
N GLY A 107 0.81 -10.42 10.14
CA GLY A 107 -0.04 -11.60 10.03
C GLY A 107 -0.56 -11.88 8.62
N GLY A 108 0.04 -11.31 7.58
CA GLY A 108 -0.26 -11.62 6.18
C GLY A 108 -0.95 -10.50 5.40
N PHE A 109 -1.40 -10.78 4.18
CA PHE A 109 -1.95 -9.81 3.24
C PHE A 109 -3.19 -9.08 3.78
N VAL A 110 -4.10 -9.80 4.42
CA VAL A 110 -5.38 -9.25 4.91
C VAL A 110 -5.14 -8.28 6.07
N GLU A 111 -4.40 -8.72 7.08
CA GLU A 111 -4.12 -7.93 8.28
C GLU A 111 -3.23 -6.70 8.01
N SER A 112 -2.35 -6.79 7.01
CA SER A 112 -1.47 -5.69 6.63
C SER A 112 -2.07 -4.71 5.62
N GLY A 113 -3.29 -4.93 5.13
CA GLY A 113 -3.88 -4.13 4.06
C GLY A 113 -3.10 -4.20 2.74
N ALA A 114 -2.48 -5.35 2.46
CA ALA A 114 -1.63 -5.61 1.31
C ALA A 114 -0.44 -4.64 1.18
N VAL A 115 0.18 -4.26 2.31
CA VAL A 115 1.36 -3.38 2.33
C VAL A 115 2.49 -3.90 1.42
N ALA A 116 2.60 -5.21 1.19
CA ALA A 116 3.58 -5.79 0.26
C ALA A 116 3.50 -5.23 -1.17
N LEU A 117 2.35 -4.71 -1.62
CA LEU A 117 2.22 -4.10 -2.94
C LEU A 117 3.08 -2.84 -3.11
N TRP A 118 3.41 -2.15 -2.02
CA TRP A 118 4.38 -1.03 -2.05
C TRP A 118 5.77 -1.46 -2.54
N ALA A 119 6.11 -2.74 -2.42
CA ALA A 119 7.37 -3.27 -2.94
C ALA A 119 7.48 -3.16 -4.48
N PHE A 120 6.37 -2.91 -5.20
CA PHE A 120 6.39 -2.63 -6.65
C PHE A 120 7.16 -1.34 -7.00
N VAL A 121 7.37 -0.43 -6.05
CA VAL A 121 8.24 0.73 -6.26
C VAL A 121 9.69 0.30 -6.53
N ALA A 122 10.14 -0.85 -6.01
CA ALA A 122 11.50 -1.35 -6.24
C ALA A 122 11.81 -1.66 -7.72
N PRO A 123 11.01 -2.44 -8.48
CA PRO A 123 11.25 -2.64 -9.91
C PRO A 123 11.12 -1.34 -10.73
N LEU A 124 10.25 -0.40 -10.35
CA LEU A 124 10.19 0.93 -10.98
C LEU A 124 11.48 1.73 -10.73
N GLY A 125 11.98 1.73 -9.49
CA GLY A 125 13.26 2.31 -9.14
C GLY A 125 14.41 1.64 -9.90
N ALA A 126 14.36 0.31 -10.06
CA ALA A 126 15.34 -0.41 -10.84
C ALA A 126 15.35 0.02 -12.33
N LEU A 127 14.18 0.27 -12.91
CA LEU A 127 14.06 0.79 -14.27
C LEU A 127 14.73 2.16 -14.42
N VAL A 128 14.51 3.05 -13.44
CA VAL A 128 15.10 4.40 -13.42
C VAL A 128 16.62 4.36 -13.21
N PHE A 129 17.10 3.55 -12.27
CA PHE A 129 18.50 3.61 -11.84
C PHE A 129 19.44 2.59 -12.51
N TYR A 130 18.93 1.45 -13.00
CA TYR A 130 19.73 0.41 -13.67
C TYR A 130 19.40 0.27 -15.16
N GLY A 131 18.13 0.43 -15.52
CA GLY A 131 17.63 0.19 -16.87
C GLY A 131 16.79 -1.10 -17.00
N PRO A 132 16.28 -1.38 -18.22
CA PRO A 132 15.20 -2.36 -18.42
C PRO A 132 15.56 -3.81 -18.05
N ARG A 133 16.77 -4.27 -18.38
CA ARG A 133 17.18 -5.67 -18.14
C ARG A 133 17.16 -6.02 -16.65
N GLN A 134 17.73 -5.15 -15.82
CA GLN A 134 17.74 -5.33 -14.37
C GLN A 134 16.35 -5.12 -13.78
N ALA A 135 15.56 -4.18 -14.31
CA ALA A 135 14.18 -3.99 -13.86
C ALA A 135 13.33 -5.26 -14.00
N ILE A 136 13.51 -6.02 -15.09
CA ILE A 136 12.83 -7.32 -15.28
C ILE A 136 13.24 -8.31 -14.18
N ALA A 137 14.53 -8.41 -13.84
CA ALA A 137 14.99 -9.28 -12.76
C ALA A 137 14.40 -8.88 -11.40
N TRP A 138 14.37 -7.58 -11.09
CA TRP A 138 13.75 -7.06 -9.87
C TRP A 138 12.24 -7.26 -9.84
N PHE A 139 11.57 -7.17 -10.99
CA PHE A 139 10.15 -7.46 -11.12
C PHE A 139 9.88 -8.96 -10.93
N GLY A 140 10.73 -9.84 -11.45
CA GLY A 140 10.68 -11.27 -11.17
C GLY A 140 10.85 -11.58 -9.68
N ALA A 141 11.78 -10.90 -9.00
CA ALA A 141 11.96 -11.03 -7.55
C ALA A 141 10.72 -10.57 -6.77
N PHE A 142 10.10 -9.46 -7.19
CA PHE A 142 8.83 -8.99 -6.64
C PHE A 142 7.72 -10.05 -6.79
N LEU A 143 7.52 -10.57 -8.01
CA LEU A 143 6.52 -11.61 -8.25
C LEU A 143 6.78 -12.88 -7.42
N ALA A 144 8.03 -13.30 -7.31
CA ALA A 144 8.41 -14.45 -6.48
C ALA A 144 8.04 -14.23 -5.00
N LEU A 145 8.28 -13.03 -4.46
CA LEU A 145 7.91 -12.68 -3.08
C LEU A 145 6.40 -12.58 -2.89
N VAL A 146 5.66 -12.06 -3.88
CA VAL A 146 4.18 -12.07 -3.86
C VAL A 146 3.65 -13.50 -3.85
N SER A 147 4.14 -14.35 -4.74
CA SER A 147 3.74 -15.76 -4.81
C SER A 147 4.10 -16.52 -3.54
N LEU A 148 5.29 -16.28 -2.98
CA LEU A 148 5.71 -16.85 -1.70
C LEU A 148 4.78 -16.40 -0.56
N SER A 149 4.46 -15.12 -0.50
CA SER A 149 3.56 -14.59 0.53
C SER A 149 2.15 -15.13 0.39
N ALA A 150 1.65 -15.28 -0.84
CA ALA A 150 0.35 -15.86 -1.11
C ALA A 150 0.32 -17.36 -0.75
N ALA A 151 1.43 -18.08 -0.95
CA ALA A 151 1.57 -19.46 -0.52
C ALA A 151 1.60 -19.57 1.02
N ILE A 152 2.34 -18.70 1.71
CA ILE A 152 2.39 -18.66 3.18
C ILE A 152 0.98 -18.42 3.75
N ASP A 153 0.25 -17.44 3.21
CA ASP A 153 -1.10 -17.10 3.67
C ASP A 153 -2.14 -18.16 3.27
N GLY A 154 -1.98 -18.80 2.11
CA GLY A 154 -2.88 -19.86 1.63
C GLY A 154 -2.68 -21.23 2.29
N VAL A 155 -1.51 -21.48 2.90
CA VAL A 155 -1.14 -22.76 3.52
C VAL A 155 -1.35 -22.77 5.04
N LEU A 156 -1.52 -21.62 5.70
CA LEU A 156 -1.69 -21.51 7.16
C LEU A 156 -3.03 -20.87 7.56
N PRO A 157 -4.16 -21.62 7.55
CA PRO A 157 -5.44 -21.14 8.07
C PRO A 157 -5.49 -20.94 9.60
N GLU A 158 -4.44 -21.32 10.34
CA GLU A 158 -4.48 -21.53 11.79
C GLU A 158 -3.99 -20.32 12.64
N LEU A 159 -3.35 -19.30 12.04
CA LEU A 159 -2.88 -18.10 12.78
C LEU A 159 -3.83 -16.89 12.71
N SER A 160 -4.92 -16.96 11.95
CA SER A 160 -5.91 -15.88 11.76
C SER A 160 -7.06 -15.90 12.77
N LYS A 161 -6.84 -16.45 13.97
CA LYS A 161 -7.77 -16.30 15.10
C LYS A 161 -7.33 -15.11 15.95
N ASP A 162 -8.22 -14.13 16.04
CA ASP A 162 -8.27 -13.02 17.01
C ASP A 162 -7.77 -11.64 16.58
N ILE A 163 -8.12 -11.17 15.37
CA ILE A 163 -8.19 -9.72 15.09
C ILE A 163 -9.61 -9.34 14.65
N PRO A 164 -10.28 -8.38 15.33
CA PRO A 164 -11.65 -7.99 15.01
C PRO A 164 -11.77 -7.46 13.58
N SER A 165 -12.75 -7.99 12.83
CA SER A 165 -12.99 -7.71 11.42
C SER A 165 -13.19 -6.22 11.09
N SER A 166 -13.48 -5.37 12.08
CA SER A 166 -13.63 -3.92 11.91
C SER A 166 -12.31 -3.20 11.62
N VAL A 167 -11.17 -3.70 12.09
CA VAL A 167 -9.84 -3.09 11.87
C VAL A 167 -9.33 -3.37 10.45
N VAL A 168 -9.51 -4.61 9.99
CA VAL A 168 -9.19 -5.03 8.61
C VAL A 168 -10.01 -4.22 7.59
N VAL A 169 -11.30 -4.02 7.85
CA VAL A 169 -12.18 -3.21 6.99
C VAL A 169 -11.79 -1.74 6.98
N ALA A 170 -11.31 -1.18 8.10
CA ALA A 170 -10.86 0.21 8.16
C ALA A 170 -9.59 0.45 7.32
N PHE A 171 -8.59 -0.44 7.41
CA PHE A 171 -7.37 -0.36 6.61
C PHE A 171 -7.62 -0.61 5.11
N PHE A 172 -8.54 -1.52 4.77
CA PHE A 172 -8.99 -1.72 3.40
C PHE A 172 -9.76 -0.51 2.84
N ALA A 173 -10.63 0.10 3.66
CA ALA A 173 -11.41 1.28 3.26
C ALA A 173 -10.54 2.53 3.04
N GLU A 174 -9.38 2.61 3.69
CA GLU A 174 -8.43 3.70 3.51
C GLU A 174 -7.67 3.61 2.18
N HIS A 175 -7.34 2.40 1.71
CA HIS A 175 -6.59 2.19 0.47
C HIS A 175 -7.47 1.99 -0.77
N LEU A 176 -8.70 1.51 -0.58
CA LEU A 176 -9.65 1.27 -1.64
C LEU A 176 -10.96 1.96 -1.25
N ARG A 177 -11.03 3.30 -1.34
CA ARG A 177 -12.31 4.00 -1.33
C ARG A 177 -13.08 3.50 -2.57
N PRO A 178 -14.07 2.60 -2.45
CA PRO A 178 -14.81 2.16 -3.60
C PRO A 178 -15.76 3.31 -3.92
N LEU A 179 -15.54 3.99 -5.05
CA LEU A 179 -16.62 4.73 -5.70
C LEU A 179 -17.70 3.72 -6.05
N GLY A 180 -18.72 3.57 -5.21
CA GLY A 180 -19.73 2.55 -5.46
C GLY A 180 -20.71 2.34 -4.33
N HIS A 181 -21.32 3.40 -3.82
CA HIS A 181 -22.56 3.26 -3.07
C HIS A 181 -23.66 4.14 -3.67
N ASP A 182 -23.96 3.91 -4.96
CA ASP A 182 -25.33 4.10 -5.44
C ASP A 182 -25.60 3.24 -6.69
N ILE A 183 -25.71 1.93 -6.49
CA ILE A 183 -26.45 1.07 -7.42
C ILE A 183 -27.72 0.66 -6.71
N ARG A 184 -28.75 1.52 -6.78
CA ARG A 184 -30.14 1.07 -6.66
C ARG A 184 -30.45 0.19 -7.88
N PRO A 185 -30.86 -1.07 -7.72
CA PRO A 185 -31.39 -1.84 -8.83
C PRO A 185 -32.72 -1.20 -9.31
N PRO A 186 -32.92 -0.96 -10.62
CA PRO A 186 -34.20 -0.51 -11.14
C PRO A 186 -35.16 -1.71 -11.15
N GLY A 187 -35.96 -1.85 -10.10
CA GLY A 187 -36.87 -2.99 -10.01
C GLY A 187 -37.62 -3.14 -8.69
N ALA A 188 -38.21 -2.06 -8.17
CA ALA A 188 -39.24 -2.17 -7.14
C ALA A 188 -40.59 -1.77 -7.76
N PHE A 189 -41.30 -2.76 -8.30
CA PHE A 189 -42.71 -2.60 -8.67
C PHE A 189 -43.50 -2.16 -7.42
N ARG A 190 -44.02 -0.93 -7.46
CA ARG A 190 -45.05 -0.45 -6.53
C ARG A 190 -46.29 -1.35 -6.68
N PRO A 191 -46.81 -2.00 -5.62
CA PRO A 191 -48.15 -2.54 -5.68
C PRO A 191 -49.15 -1.38 -5.74
N LEU A 192 -50.05 -1.41 -6.72
CA LEU A 192 -51.18 -0.48 -6.84
C LEU A 192 -52.09 -0.57 -5.59
N PRO A 193 -52.65 0.55 -5.11
CA PRO A 193 -53.62 0.51 -4.02
C PRO A 193 -54.90 -0.18 -4.49
N ARG A 194 -55.32 -1.23 -3.76
CA ARG A 194 -56.62 -1.90 -3.99
C ARG A 194 -57.75 -0.90 -3.71
N PRO A 195 -58.69 -0.66 -4.64
CA PRO A 195 -59.87 0.15 -4.34
C PRO A 195 -60.78 -0.62 -3.38
N GLY A 196 -61.06 0.01 -2.25
CA GLY A 196 -61.99 -0.49 -1.24
C GLY A 196 -63.39 -0.68 -1.81
N ARG A 197 -64.00 -1.83 -1.49
CA ARG A 197 -65.41 -2.11 -1.73
C ARG A 197 -66.26 -1.14 -0.90
N THR A 198 -66.79 -0.11 -1.53
CA THR A 198 -68.00 0.60 -1.07
C THR A 198 -69.12 0.31 -2.07
N GLY A 199 -70.22 -0.25 -1.55
CA GLY A 199 -71.30 -0.80 -2.35
C GLY A 199 -72.12 0.24 -3.09
N PHE A 200 -72.72 -0.21 -4.20
CA PHE A 200 -73.94 0.37 -4.77
C PHE A 200 -74.69 -0.71 -5.57
N TRP A 201 -75.99 -0.83 -5.29
CA TRP A 201 -77.01 -1.79 -5.79
C TRP A 201 -77.37 -1.59 -7.29
N PRO A 202 -78.24 -2.39 -7.99
CA PRO A 202 -79.33 -3.25 -7.45
C PRO A 202 -79.63 -4.63 -8.10
N ARG A 203 -80.46 -5.40 -7.37
CA ARG A 203 -81.29 -6.56 -7.79
C ARG A 203 -81.89 -6.42 -9.20
N SER A 204 -81.85 -7.52 -9.96
CA SER A 204 -82.92 -7.87 -10.88
C SER A 204 -83.31 -9.36 -10.70
N ARG A 205 -84.63 -9.56 -10.59
CA ARG A 205 -85.33 -10.83 -10.48
C ARG A 205 -85.35 -11.55 -11.83
N SER A 206 -85.05 -12.84 -11.87
CA SER A 206 -85.73 -13.83 -12.73
C SER A 206 -85.30 -15.25 -12.38
N GLY A 207 -86.25 -16.16 -12.22
CA GLY A 207 -85.98 -17.61 -12.11
C GLY A 207 -86.90 -18.32 -11.12
N ARG A 208 -87.81 -19.15 -11.64
CA ARG A 208 -88.95 -19.79 -10.98
C ARG A 208 -88.57 -21.08 -10.21
N ARG A 209 -89.25 -21.29 -9.06
CA ARG A 209 -89.85 -22.54 -8.46
C ARG A 209 -88.95 -23.78 -8.23
N PRO A 210 -89.17 -24.57 -7.14
CA PRO A 210 -90.29 -25.54 -6.98
C PRO A 210 -91.02 -25.41 -5.61
N CYS A 211 -92.34 -25.60 -5.52
CA CYS A 211 -93.05 -26.85 -5.17
C CYS A 211 -92.59 -27.49 -3.85
N PHE A 212 -93.22 -27.17 -2.73
CA PHE A 212 -94.20 -27.98 -1.99
C PHE A 212 -94.79 -27.15 -0.84
#